data_AF-A0A7J4UR48-F1
#
_entry.id   AF-A0A7J4UR48-F1
#
_cell.length_a   1.000
_cell.length_b   1.000
_cell.length_c   1.000
_cell.angle_alpha   90.00
_cell.angle_beta   90.00
_cell.angle_gamma   90.00
#
_symmetry.space_group_name_H-M   'P 1'
#
loop_
_entity.id
_entity.type
_entity.pdbx_description
1 polymer ?
#
loop_
_entity_poly.entity_id
_entity_poly.type
_entity_poly.pdbx_seq_one_letter_code
_entity_poly.pdbx_strand_id
1 'polypeptide(L)' 'MFLTVTDDYLFIMPNIDEDLIDGLCSELRVDAIETTIGGSITTGALLCGNNSGLLTSSQLTASERKNITSET' A
#
# COMPACT_ATOMS: atom_id res chain seq x y z
N MET A 1 11.19 -0.43 5.84
CA MET A 1 10.53 0.53 4.93
C MET A 1 9.03 0.34 5.09
N PHE A 2 8.27 1.42 5.27
CA PHE A 2 6.87 1.39 5.75
C PHE A 2 5.84 1.85 4.71
N LEU A 3 6.30 2.17 3.50
CA LEU A 3 5.47 2.53 2.37
C LEU A 3 6.11 2.07 1.07
N THR A 4 5.30 1.89 0.03
CA THR A 4 5.74 1.74 -1.36
C THR A 4 4.73 2.43 -2.26
N VAL A 5 5.19 2.90 -3.42
CA VAL A 5 4.37 3.69 -4.33
C VAL A 5 4.49 3.13 -5.74
N THR A 6 3.37 3.16 -6.45
CA THR A 6 3.26 2.86 -7.88
C THR A 6 2.83 4.13 -8.61
N ASP A 7 2.56 4.04 -9.91
CA ASP A 7 2.07 5.20 -10.67
C ASP A 7 0.70 5.69 -10.19
N ASP A 8 -0.13 4.79 -9.63
CA ASP A 8 -1.52 5.09 -9.28
C ASP A 8 -1.80 5.02 -7.77
N TYR A 9 -1.01 4.24 -7.01
CA TYR A 9 -1.30 3.93 -5.60
C TYR A 9 -0.10 4.06 -4.67
N LEU A 10 -0.36 4.60 -3.48
CA LEU A 10 0.51 4.58 -2.30
C LEU A 10 0.04 3.50 -1.32
N PHE A 11 0.84 2.46 -1.11
CA PHE A 11 0.59 1.46 -0.07
C PHE A 11 1.34 1.83 1.20
N ILE A 12 0.62 1.99 2.29
CA ILE A 12 1.18 2.47 3.56
C ILE A 12 0.64 1.65 4.74
N MET A 13 1.43 1.56 5.82
CA MET A 13 0.96 0.90 7.04
C MET A 13 -0.24 1.64 7.67
N PRO A 14 -1.12 0.97 8.42
CA PRO A 14 -2.29 1.62 9.02
C PRO A 14 -1.92 2.59 10.16
N ASN A 15 -2.82 3.54 10.44
CA ASN A 15 -2.71 4.53 11.53
C ASN A 15 -1.57 5.54 11.35
N ILE A 16 -1.36 5.99 10.12
CA ILE A 16 -0.52 7.15 9.84
C ILE A 16 -1.37 8.42 9.95
N ASP A 17 -0.73 9.52 10.31
CA ASP A 17 -1.35 10.84 10.34
C ASP A 17 -2.00 11.18 8.98
N GLU A 18 -3.28 11.53 8.99
CA GLU A 18 -4.05 11.87 7.78
C GLU A 18 -3.41 13.04 7.03
N ASP A 19 -2.87 14.05 7.73
CA ASP A 19 -2.20 15.19 7.10
C ASP A 19 -0.97 14.76 6.29
N LEU A 20 -0.27 13.72 6.76
CA LEU A 20 0.88 13.15 6.05
C LEU A 20 0.43 12.33 4.84
N ILE A 21 -0.63 11.54 4.96
CA ILE A 21 -1.19 10.76 3.86
C ILE A 21 -1.64 11.72 2.75
N ASP A 22 -2.42 12.74 3.09
CA ASP A 22 -2.94 13.73 2.15
C ASP A 22 -1.82 14.49 1.44
N GLY A 23 -0.77 14.88 2.19
CA GLY A 23 0.40 15.52 1.61
C GLY A 23 1.12 14.63 0.58
N LEU A 24 1.28 13.34 0.88
CA LEU A 24 1.92 12.38 -0.03
C LEU A 24 1.05 12.09 -1.27
N CYS A 25 -0.24 11.84 -1.07
CA CYS A 25 -1.19 11.57 -2.16
C CYS A 25 -1.32 12.76 -3.11
N SER A 26 -1.37 13.98 -2.58
CA SER A 26 -1.43 15.21 -3.38
C SER A 26 -0.16 15.42 -4.20
N GLU A 27 1.02 15.26 -3.58
CA GLU A 27 2.30 15.48 -4.26
C GLU A 27 2.57 14.41 -5.33
N LEU A 28 2.28 13.15 -5.02
CA LEU A 28 2.54 12.01 -5.90
C LEU A 28 1.40 11.75 -6.89
N ARG A 29 0.22 12.35 -6.67
CA ARG A 29 -1.01 12.18 -7.47
C ARG A 29 -1.49 10.73 -7.52
N VAL A 30 -1.51 10.09 -6.35
CA VAL A 30 -1.89 8.69 -6.16
C VAL A 30 -2.94 8.57 -5.06
N ASP A 31 -3.68 7.48 -5.06
CA ASP A 31 -4.61 7.14 -3.99
C ASP A 31 -3.91 6.29 -2.90
N ALA A 32 -4.25 6.52 -1.63
CA ALA A 32 -3.69 5.75 -0.52
C ALA A 32 -4.48 4.47 -0.26
N ILE A 33 -3.75 3.38 -0.06
CA ILE A 33 -4.28 2.11 0.45
C ILE A 33 -3.54 1.78 1.75
N GLU A 34 -4.23 1.97 2.87
CA GLU A 34 -3.75 1.55 4.18
C GLU A 34 -3.89 0.04 4.34
N THR A 35 -2.78 -0.66 4.54
CA THR A 35 -2.80 -2.12 4.70
C THR A 35 -1.54 -2.68 5.38
N THR A 36 -1.61 -3.93 5.80
CA THR A 36 -0.45 -4.73 6.22
C THR A 36 -0.20 -5.83 5.18
N ILE A 37 0.99 -6.45 5.23
CA ILE A 37 1.28 -7.65 4.43
C ILE A 37 1.59 -8.81 5.37
N GLY A 38 0.67 -9.77 5.48
CA GLY A 38 0.79 -10.86 6.45
C GLY A 38 0.86 -10.36 7.90
N GLY A 39 0.14 -9.27 8.20
CA GLY A 39 0.18 -8.59 9.49
C GLY A 39 1.44 -7.74 9.76
N SER A 40 2.37 -7.64 8.80
CA SER A 40 3.55 -6.80 8.93
C SER A 40 3.29 -5.37 8.47
N ILE A 41 3.84 -4.41 9.22
CA ILE A 41 3.84 -2.97 8.89
C ILE A 41 4.93 -2.57 7.89
N THR A 42 5.77 -3.52 7.47
CA THR A 42 6.87 -3.24 6.53
C THR A 42 6.44 -3.40 5.07
N THR A 43 5.31 -2.78 4.70
CA THR A 43 4.72 -2.82 3.34
C THR A 43 5.75 -2.53 2.27
N GLY A 44 6.61 -1.52 2.48
CA GLY A 44 7.67 -1.15 1.53
C GLY A 44 8.73 -2.21 1.26
N ALA A 45 8.89 -3.20 2.15
CA ALA A 45 9.79 -4.33 1.94
C ALA A 45 9.07 -5.58 1.39
N LEU A 46 7.75 -5.64 1.53
CA LEU A 46 6.95 -6.84 1.27
C LEU A 46 6.00 -6.70 0.08
N LEU A 47 5.92 -5.51 -0.51
CA LEU A 47 5.12 -5.21 -1.68
C LEU A 47 5.93 -4.35 -2.64
N CYS A 48 5.90 -4.73 -3.91
CA CYS A 48 6.36 -3.92 -5.02
C CYS A 48 5.39 -4.07 -6.18
N GLY A 49 5.38 -3.11 -7.09
CA GLY A 49 4.48 -3.16 -8.22
C GLY A 49 4.71 -2.04 -9.20
N ASN A 50 3.96 -2.10 -10.29
CA ASN A 50 3.89 -1.08 -11.33
C ASN A 50 2.51 -1.17 -12.01
N ASN A 51 2.32 -0.42 -13.07
CA ASN A 51 1.11 -0.44 -13.90
C ASN A 51 0.71 -1.82 -14.49
N SER A 52 1.55 -2.84 -14.36
CA SER A 52 1.27 -4.20 -14.84
C SER A 52 0.86 -5.16 -13.72
N GLY A 53 0.98 -4.74 -12.46
CA GLY A 53 0.53 -5.52 -11.31
C GLY A 53 1.42 -5.40 -10.08
N LEU A 54 1.05 -6.17 -9.07
CA LEU A 54 1.67 -6.19 -7.75
C LEU A 54 2.32 -7.55 -7.47
N LEU A 55 3.50 -7.53 -6.85
CA LEU A 55 4.16 -8.70 -6.29
C LEU A 55 4.32 -8.49 -4.77
N THR A 56 3.89 -9.49 -4.01
CA THR A 56 3.94 -9.44 -2.55
C THR A 56 4.22 -10.80 -1.93
N SER A 57 4.46 -10.83 -0.62
CA SER A 57 4.70 -12.05 0.15
C SER A 57 3.54 -13.04 0.04
N SER A 58 3.86 -14.33 0.00
CA SER A 58 2.85 -15.41 0.06
C SER A 58 2.10 -15.48 1.39
N GLN A 59 2.53 -14.71 2.40
CA GLN A 59 1.86 -14.59 3.70
C GLN A 59 0.65 -13.64 3.67
N LEU A 60 0.35 -12.99 2.54
CA LEU A 60 -0.80 -12.11 2.37
C LEU A 60 -2.11 -12.81 2.76
N THR A 61 -2.85 -12.23 3.68
CA THR A 61 -4.13 -12.77 4.15
C THR A 61 -5.25 -12.49 3.14
N ALA A 62 -6.35 -13.25 3.25
CA ALA A 62 -7.53 -13.03 2.39
C ALA A 62 -8.15 -11.64 2.58
N SER A 63 -8.13 -11.10 3.80
CA SER A 63 -8.64 -9.77 4.11
C SER A 63 -7.77 -8.66 3.50
N GLU A 64 -6.44 -8.76 3.65
CA GLU A 64 -5.50 -7.82 3.03
C GLU A 64 -5.60 -7.87 1.50
N ARG A 65 -5.68 -9.08 0.91
CA ARG A 65 -5.91 -9.25 -0.53
C ARG A 65 -7.19 -8.57 -0.98
N LYS A 66 -8.28 -8.77 -0.25
CA LYS A 66 -9.56 -8.14 -0.59
C LYS A 66 -9.45 -6.62 -0.54
N ASN A 67 -8.82 -6.07 0.50
CA ASN A 67 -8.60 -4.63 0.63
C ASN A 67 -7.79 -4.06 -0.53
N ILE A 68 -6.69 -4.72 -0.91
CA ILE A 68 -5.85 -4.28 -2.03
C ILE A 68 -6.63 -4.34 -3.35
N THR A 69 -7.38 -5.42 -3.61
CA THR A 69 -8.07 -5.65 -4.90
C THR A 69 -9.45 -5.01 -5.02
N SER A 70 -10.01 -4.44 -3.95
CA SER A 70 -11.21 -3.60 -4.04
C SER A 70 -10.89 -2.16 -4.38
N GLU A 71 -9.68 -1.71 -4.04
CA GLU A 71 -9.19 -0.34 -4.23
C GLU A 71 -8.30 -0.19 -5.48
N THR A 72 -7.78 -1.30 -6.03
CA THR A 72 -7.01 -1.37 -7.29
C THR A 72 -7.81 -2.04 -8.40
#